data_AF-A0A443RXJ5-F1
#
_entry.id   AF-A0A443RXJ5-F1
#
_cell.length_a   1.000
_cell.length_b   1.000
_cell.length_c   1.000
_cell.angle_alpha   90.00
_cell.angle_beta   90.00
_cell.angle_gamma   90.00
#
_symmetry.space_group_name_H-M   'P 1'
#
loop_
_entity.id
_entity.type
_entity.pdbx_description
1 polymer ?
#
loop_
_entity_poly.entity_id
_entity_poly.type
_entity_poly.pdbx_seq_one_letter_code
_entity_poly.pdbx_strand_id
1 'polypeptide(L)'
;KEDMPPEHVRKIIRDHGDMTSKKYRHDKRVYLGALKYMPHAVLKLMENMPMPWEQIREVNVLYHITGAITFVNEIPWVIEPVYIAQWGTMWIMMRREKRDRRHFKRMRFPPFDDEEPPLDYADNVLDVEPLEAIQMELDQEEDFSVHKWFYEHKPLSDSKFVNGPSYRRWNLTLPQMATLYRLANQLLTDLMDDNYFYLFDLKSFFTAKALNMSIPGGPKFEPLIKDINPADEDWNEFNDINKIIIRQPIRTEYRIAFPYLYNNLQQLTDYVHLSWYHSPNVVFIKTEDPDLPAFYFDPLINPISHSRMSVKTVEPLPTEDEIEEFSLPEYIEPFMKECPLYMDNTANG
;
A
#
# COMPACT_ATOMS: atom_id res chain seq x y z
N LYS A 1 -2.23 -31.06 -17.98
CA LYS A 1 -1.00 -31.87 -17.91
C LYS A 1 -0.64 -31.95 -16.45
N GLU A 2 -0.37 -33.14 -15.94
CA GLU A 2 0.02 -33.34 -14.56
C GLU A 2 1.49 -32.96 -14.35
N ASP A 3 1.86 -32.74 -13.10
CA ASP A 3 3.21 -32.38 -12.71
C ASP A 3 4.15 -33.58 -12.87
N MET A 4 5.35 -33.29 -13.39
CA MET A 4 6.41 -34.28 -13.54
C MET A 4 7.30 -34.28 -12.29
N PRO A 5 7.93 -35.42 -11.94
CA PRO A 5 8.87 -35.47 -10.83
C PRO A 5 10.00 -34.43 -10.99
N PRO A 6 10.39 -33.72 -9.92
CA PRO A 6 11.40 -32.66 -10.00
C PRO A 6 12.79 -33.18 -10.40
N GLU A 7 13.08 -34.47 -10.17
CA GLU A 7 14.32 -35.11 -10.60
C GLU A 7 14.44 -35.17 -12.13
N HIS A 8 13.31 -35.20 -12.85
CA HIS A 8 13.29 -35.31 -14.30
C HIS A 8 13.97 -34.09 -14.96
N VAL A 9 13.59 -32.88 -14.57
CA VAL A 9 14.18 -31.66 -15.12
C VAL A 9 15.63 -31.49 -14.68
N ARG A 10 15.96 -31.81 -13.41
CA ARG A 10 17.34 -31.76 -12.91
C ARG A 10 18.27 -32.67 -13.71
N LYS A 11 17.82 -33.90 -13.98
CA LYS A 11 18.59 -34.87 -14.77
C LYS A 11 18.77 -34.40 -16.22
N ILE A 12 17.73 -33.87 -16.85
CA ILE A 12 17.83 -33.33 -18.22
C ILE A 12 18.88 -32.23 -18.28
N ILE A 13 18.86 -31.27 -17.35
CA ILE A 13 19.80 -30.15 -17.32
C ILE A 13 21.23 -30.66 -17.10
N ARG A 14 21.43 -31.58 -16.14
CA ARG A 14 22.74 -32.20 -15.87
C ARG A 14 23.28 -33.00 -17.06
N ASP A 15 22.43 -33.75 -17.75
CA ASP A 15 22.80 -34.57 -18.90
C ASP A 15 23.19 -33.71 -20.14
N HIS A 16 22.56 -32.54 -20.32
CA HIS A 16 22.86 -31.61 -21.43
C HIS A 16 24.11 -30.76 -21.16
N GLY A 17 24.32 -30.35 -19.90
CA GLY A 17 25.51 -29.62 -19.46
C GLY A 17 25.80 -28.39 -20.32
N ASP A 18 27.05 -28.27 -20.78
CA ASP A 18 27.54 -27.18 -21.62
C ASP A 18 27.34 -27.41 -23.14
N MET A 19 26.59 -28.46 -23.52
CA MET A 19 26.33 -28.83 -24.91
C MET A 19 27.59 -29.13 -25.75
N THR A 20 28.73 -29.48 -25.12
CA THR A 20 29.94 -29.91 -25.85
C THR A 20 29.82 -31.30 -26.47
N SER A 21 29.03 -32.19 -25.84
CA SER A 21 28.81 -33.55 -26.31
C SER A 21 28.14 -33.62 -27.69
N LYS A 22 28.65 -34.51 -28.55
CA LYS A 22 28.06 -34.76 -29.88
C LYS A 22 26.67 -35.41 -29.81
N LYS A 23 26.31 -36.02 -28.68
CA LYS A 23 25.02 -36.70 -28.46
C LYS A 23 23.83 -35.75 -28.64
N TYR A 24 23.94 -34.51 -28.17
CA TYR A 24 22.87 -33.50 -28.16
C TYR A 24 23.01 -32.46 -29.30
N ARG A 25 23.63 -32.85 -30.42
CA ARG A 25 23.87 -31.94 -31.55
C ARG A 25 22.56 -31.37 -32.14
N HIS A 26 21.50 -32.16 -32.15
CA HIS A 26 20.20 -31.75 -32.71
C HIS A 26 19.52 -30.67 -31.85
N ASP A 27 19.76 -30.68 -30.54
CA ASP A 27 19.11 -29.77 -29.59
C ASP A 27 19.76 -28.39 -29.55
N LYS A 28 21.00 -28.24 -30.03
CA LYS A 28 21.71 -26.94 -30.09
C LYS A 28 20.90 -25.84 -30.79
N ARG A 29 20.17 -26.21 -31.85
CA ARG A 29 19.30 -25.26 -32.58
C ARG A 29 18.16 -24.74 -31.70
N VAL A 30 17.61 -25.60 -30.83
CA VAL A 30 16.52 -25.26 -29.93
C VAL A 30 17.00 -24.33 -28.82
N TYR A 31 18.18 -24.61 -28.22
CA TYR A 31 18.80 -23.74 -27.21
C TYR A 31 19.03 -22.31 -27.75
N LEU A 32 19.55 -22.18 -28.97
CA LEU A 32 19.70 -20.86 -29.61
C LEU A 32 18.36 -20.18 -29.87
N GLY A 33 17.33 -20.95 -30.27
CA GLY A 33 15.98 -20.41 -30.45
C GLY A 33 15.34 -19.94 -29.14
N ALA A 34 15.64 -20.61 -28.03
CA ALA A 34 15.10 -20.29 -26.70
C ALA A 34 15.60 -18.95 -26.16
N LEU A 35 16.78 -18.48 -26.61
CA LEU A 35 17.34 -17.18 -26.22
C LEU A 35 16.36 -16.01 -26.44
N LYS A 36 15.51 -16.10 -27.47
CA LYS A 36 14.44 -15.11 -27.73
C LYS A 36 13.52 -14.89 -26.53
N TYR A 37 13.28 -15.93 -25.74
CA TYR A 37 12.36 -15.92 -24.60
C TYR A 37 13.06 -15.77 -23.25
N MET A 38 14.39 -15.68 -23.23
CA MET A 38 15.18 -15.54 -22.01
C MET A 38 14.75 -14.31 -21.17
N PRO A 39 14.45 -13.12 -21.74
CA PRO A 39 13.98 -11.99 -20.94
C PRO A 39 12.67 -12.29 -20.19
N HIS A 40 11.78 -13.09 -20.77
CA HIS A 40 10.52 -13.47 -20.11
C HIS A 40 10.76 -14.47 -18.98
N ALA A 41 11.67 -15.43 -19.15
CA ALA A 41 12.07 -16.34 -18.08
C ALA A 41 12.70 -15.59 -16.90
N VAL A 42 13.60 -14.64 -17.18
CA VAL A 42 14.23 -13.80 -16.15
C VAL A 42 13.20 -12.96 -15.42
N LEU A 43 12.24 -12.34 -16.12
CA LEU A 43 11.15 -11.59 -15.49
C LEU A 43 10.37 -12.45 -14.50
N LYS A 44 9.90 -13.63 -14.93
CA LYS A 44 9.11 -14.53 -14.07
C LYS A 44 9.92 -15.07 -12.88
N LEU A 45 11.23 -15.27 -13.05
CA LEU A 45 12.12 -15.67 -11.97
C LEU A 45 12.29 -14.56 -10.93
N MET A 46 12.55 -13.32 -11.37
CA MET A 46 12.73 -12.17 -10.47
C MET A 46 11.43 -11.74 -9.79
N GLU A 47 10.29 -11.87 -10.47
CA GLU A 47 8.96 -11.58 -9.92
C GLU A 47 8.64 -12.50 -8.72
N ASN A 48 9.12 -13.74 -8.74
CA ASN A 48 8.83 -14.74 -7.70
C ASN A 48 9.95 -14.88 -6.65
N MET A 49 10.81 -13.87 -6.49
CA MET A 49 11.87 -13.89 -5.46
C MET A 49 11.29 -14.16 -4.05
N PRO A 50 11.87 -15.09 -3.27
CA PRO A 50 11.48 -15.34 -1.89
C PRO A 50 11.54 -14.07 -1.04
N MET A 51 10.56 -13.90 -0.17
CA MET A 51 10.52 -12.75 0.74
C MET A 51 11.41 -12.99 1.97
N PRO A 52 11.92 -11.95 2.66
CA PRO A 52 12.91 -12.13 3.74
C PRO A 52 12.45 -12.96 4.95
N TRP A 53 11.14 -13.12 5.14
CA TRP A 53 10.54 -13.95 6.19
C TRP A 53 10.33 -15.42 5.78
N GLU A 54 10.58 -15.75 4.51
CA GLU A 54 10.53 -17.10 3.97
C GLU A 54 11.94 -17.69 3.87
N GLN A 55 12.09 -18.97 4.23
CA GLN A 55 13.34 -19.70 4.03
C GLN A 55 13.43 -20.32 2.63
N ILE A 56 12.37 -21.00 2.22
CA ILE A 56 12.27 -21.72 0.96
C ILE A 56 10.93 -21.35 0.32
N ARG A 57 10.95 -21.09 -0.98
CA ARG A 57 9.75 -20.92 -1.80
C ARG A 57 9.76 -21.95 -2.91
N GLU A 58 8.77 -22.83 -2.90
CA GLU A 58 8.50 -23.75 -4.00
C GLU A 58 7.59 -23.06 -5.00
N VAL A 59 7.99 -23.09 -6.28
CA VAL A 59 7.26 -22.44 -7.37
C VAL A 59 6.96 -23.41 -8.48
N ASN A 60 5.83 -23.20 -9.15
CA ASN A 60 5.49 -24.01 -10.31
C ASN A 60 6.37 -23.63 -11.50
N VAL A 61 6.92 -24.64 -12.18
CA VAL A 61 7.89 -24.45 -13.26
C VAL A 61 7.41 -25.11 -14.55
N LEU A 62 7.49 -24.35 -15.65
CA LEU A 62 7.27 -24.84 -17.01
C LEU A 62 8.61 -24.88 -17.75
N TYR A 63 9.11 -26.08 -18.03
CA TYR A 63 10.39 -26.29 -18.71
C TYR A 63 10.20 -26.89 -20.11
N HIS A 64 11.13 -26.58 -21.02
CA HIS A 64 11.19 -27.22 -22.33
C HIS A 64 11.67 -28.68 -22.19
N ILE A 65 11.15 -29.62 -23.00
CA ILE A 65 11.47 -31.06 -22.88
C ILE A 65 12.96 -31.39 -23.00
N THR A 66 13.72 -30.55 -23.71
CA THR A 66 15.19 -30.68 -23.85
C THR A 66 15.97 -29.91 -22.78
N GLY A 67 15.32 -29.23 -21.83
CA GLY A 67 15.98 -28.36 -20.84
C GLY A 67 16.51 -27.04 -21.41
N ALA A 68 16.06 -26.62 -22.60
CA ALA A 68 16.55 -25.41 -23.25
C ALA A 68 16.21 -24.10 -22.53
N ILE A 69 15.06 -24.05 -21.86
CA ILE A 69 14.60 -22.91 -21.07
C ILE A 69 13.59 -23.38 -20.03
N THR A 70 13.54 -22.64 -18.93
CA THR A 70 12.71 -22.92 -17.77
C THR A 70 12.01 -21.62 -17.36
N PHE A 71 10.68 -21.63 -17.32
CA PHE A 71 9.86 -20.49 -16.88
C PHE A 71 9.25 -20.80 -15.52
N VAL A 72 9.22 -19.81 -14.64
CA VAL A 72 8.36 -19.87 -13.45
C VAL A 72 6.93 -19.55 -13.90
N ASN A 73 6.03 -20.52 -13.75
CA ASN A 73 4.64 -20.44 -14.19
C ASN A 73 3.71 -20.06 -13.03
N GLU A 74 4.04 -18.95 -12.37
CA GLU A 74 3.32 -18.48 -11.19
C GLU A 74 3.30 -16.96 -11.13
N ILE A 75 2.21 -16.40 -10.62
CA ILE A 75 2.05 -14.97 -10.34
C ILE A 75 1.96 -14.85 -8.81
N PRO A 76 2.81 -14.04 -8.16
CA PRO A 76 2.85 -13.91 -6.71
C PRO A 76 1.68 -13.05 -6.22
N TRP A 77 0.50 -13.65 -6.11
CA TRP A 77 -0.65 -13.02 -5.49
C TRP A 77 -0.43 -12.91 -3.98
N VAL A 78 -0.56 -11.71 -3.44
CA VAL A 78 -0.44 -11.43 -2.01
C VAL A 78 -1.69 -10.70 -1.52
N ILE A 79 -2.07 -10.95 -0.25
CA ILE A 79 -3.11 -10.16 0.41
C ILE A 79 -2.47 -8.85 0.86
N GLU A 80 -2.93 -7.73 0.31
CA GLU A 80 -2.35 -6.40 0.51
C GLU A 80 -2.13 -6.02 1.99
N PRO A 81 -3.14 -6.06 2.89
CA PRO A 81 -2.92 -5.68 4.30
C PRO A 81 -1.93 -6.62 5.02
N VAL A 82 -1.91 -7.90 4.67
CA VAL A 82 -0.95 -8.86 5.23
C VAL A 82 0.46 -8.54 4.76
N TYR A 83 0.63 -8.27 3.46
CA TYR A 83 1.91 -7.97 2.86
C TYR A 83 2.52 -6.67 3.41
N ILE A 84 1.71 -5.62 3.59
CA ILE A 84 2.15 -4.37 4.22
C ILE A 84 2.55 -4.62 5.67
N ALA A 85 1.76 -5.39 6.43
CA ALA A 85 2.10 -5.74 7.80
C ALA A 85 3.39 -6.55 7.91
N GLN A 86 3.62 -7.53 7.04
CA GLN A 86 4.85 -8.32 6.97
C GLN A 86 6.06 -7.40 6.72
N TRP A 87 5.97 -6.47 5.77
CA TRP A 87 7.03 -5.47 5.56
C TRP A 87 7.18 -4.50 6.73
N GLY A 88 6.10 -4.20 7.45
CA GLY A 88 6.10 -3.42 8.69
C GLY A 88 6.93 -4.10 9.78
N THR A 89 6.74 -5.41 9.99
CA THR A 89 7.57 -6.16 10.94
C THR A 89 9.01 -6.28 10.47
N MET A 90 9.25 -6.44 9.16
CA MET A 90 10.61 -6.43 8.60
C MET A 90 11.33 -5.11 8.87
N TRP A 91 10.64 -3.99 8.71
CA TRP A 91 11.18 -2.67 8.99
C TRP A 91 11.66 -2.54 10.44
N ILE A 92 10.85 -3.00 11.39
CA ILE A 92 11.19 -2.99 12.82
C ILE A 92 12.41 -3.87 13.08
N MET A 93 12.39 -5.12 12.62
CA MET A 93 13.48 -6.09 12.85
C MET A 93 14.79 -5.64 12.22
N MET A 94 14.77 -5.16 10.98
CA MET A 94 15.97 -4.67 10.29
C MET A 94 16.55 -3.42 10.96
N ARG A 95 15.71 -2.50 11.47
CA ARG A 95 16.17 -1.32 12.22
C ARG A 95 16.78 -1.71 13.56
N ARG A 96 16.16 -2.66 14.27
CA ARG A 96 16.65 -3.19 15.54
C ARG A 96 18.01 -3.88 15.35
N GLU A 97 18.12 -4.77 14.37
CA GLU A 97 19.37 -5.48 14.04
C GLU A 97 20.48 -4.50 13.65
N LYS A 98 20.18 -3.48 12.85
CA LYS A 98 21.16 -2.45 12.47
C LYS A 98 21.62 -1.61 13.66
N ARG A 99 20.75 -1.37 14.65
CA ARG A 99 21.09 -0.64 15.89
C ARG A 99 21.96 -1.49 16.81
N ASP A 100 21.61 -2.76 16.99
CA ASP A 100 22.21 -3.64 18.00
C ASP A 100 23.54 -4.26 17.52
N ARG A 101 23.70 -4.48 16.21
CA ARG A 101 24.91 -5.08 15.63
C ARG A 101 26.06 -4.08 15.50
N ARG A 102 27.19 -4.36 16.19
CA ARG A 102 28.39 -3.50 16.15
C ARG A 102 29.09 -3.43 14.79
N HIS A 103 29.18 -4.55 14.09
CA HIS A 103 29.84 -4.64 12.78
C HIS A 103 28.93 -5.33 11.77
N PHE A 104 28.31 -4.54 10.91
CA PHE A 104 27.51 -5.03 9.79
C PHE A 104 28.39 -5.11 8.53
N LYS A 105 28.85 -6.32 8.19
CA LYS A 105 29.64 -6.57 6.99
C LYS A 105 28.70 -6.81 5.81
N ARG A 106 28.74 -5.93 4.82
CA ARG A 106 28.03 -6.11 3.56
C ARG A 106 28.65 -7.25 2.75
N MET A 107 27.81 -7.98 2.01
CA MET A 107 28.28 -8.98 1.05
C MET A 107 29.12 -8.34 -0.05
N ARG A 108 30.00 -9.14 -0.67
CA ARG A 108 30.79 -8.72 -1.82
C ARG A 108 29.99 -8.95 -3.10
N PHE A 109 30.17 -8.07 -4.07
CA PHE A 109 29.55 -8.18 -5.38
C PHE A 109 30.67 -8.13 -6.44
N PRO A 110 30.72 -9.11 -7.37
CA PRO A 110 29.89 -10.32 -7.45
C PRO A 110 30.16 -11.30 -6.28
N PRO A 111 29.19 -12.16 -5.89
CA PRO A 111 29.40 -13.15 -4.82
C PRO A 111 30.35 -14.30 -5.19
N PHE A 112 30.42 -14.65 -6.48
CA PHE A 112 31.26 -15.72 -7.04
C PHE A 112 32.27 -15.13 -8.02
N ASP A 113 33.36 -15.85 -8.26
CA ASP A 113 34.38 -15.47 -9.25
C ASP A 113 33.91 -15.79 -10.68
N ASP A 114 34.40 -15.06 -11.68
CA ASP A 114 33.97 -15.19 -13.08
C ASP A 114 34.40 -16.53 -13.71
N GLU A 115 35.47 -17.14 -13.18
CA GLU A 115 36.01 -18.44 -13.63
C GLU A 115 35.36 -19.64 -12.91
N GLU A 116 34.56 -19.39 -11.86
CA GLU A 116 33.88 -20.47 -11.12
C GLU A 116 32.62 -20.92 -11.89
N PRO A 117 32.47 -22.23 -12.19
CA PRO A 117 31.25 -22.72 -12.81
C PRO A 117 30.06 -22.61 -11.83
N PRO A 118 28.82 -22.46 -12.34
CA PRO A 118 27.64 -22.47 -11.49
C PRO A 118 27.55 -23.75 -10.64
N LEU A 119 27.27 -23.58 -9.35
CA LEU A 119 27.12 -24.69 -8.41
C LEU A 119 25.85 -25.50 -8.71
N ASP A 120 25.95 -26.84 -8.67
CA ASP A 120 24.78 -27.71 -8.78
C ASP A 120 23.96 -27.66 -7.48
N TYR A 121 22.65 -27.47 -7.62
CA TYR A 121 21.70 -27.41 -6.51
C TYR A 121 21.59 -28.77 -5.79
N ALA A 122 21.61 -29.88 -6.54
CA ALA A 122 21.45 -31.22 -5.97
C ALA A 122 22.61 -31.61 -5.05
N ASP A 123 23.83 -31.25 -5.42
CA ASP A 123 25.03 -31.67 -4.71
C ASP A 123 25.42 -30.68 -3.57
N ASN A 124 25.08 -29.39 -3.69
CA ASN A 124 25.57 -28.36 -2.75
C ASN A 124 24.50 -27.71 -1.86
N VAL A 125 23.23 -27.70 -2.29
CA VAL A 125 22.18 -26.89 -1.63
C VAL A 125 21.06 -27.74 -1.06
N LEU A 126 20.67 -28.83 -1.74
CA LEU A 126 19.50 -29.62 -1.38
C LEU A 126 19.53 -30.19 0.04
N ASP A 127 20.70 -30.66 0.50
CA ASP A 127 20.87 -31.28 1.82
C ASP A 127 21.25 -30.27 2.93
N VAL A 128 21.38 -28.98 2.59
CA VAL A 128 21.79 -27.94 3.54
C VAL A 128 20.55 -27.25 4.08
N GLU A 129 20.36 -27.30 5.40
CA GLU A 129 19.27 -26.56 6.05
C GLU A 129 19.48 -25.04 5.89
N PRO A 130 18.45 -24.31 5.43
CA PRO A 130 18.54 -22.87 5.27
C PRO A 130 18.68 -22.18 6.63
N LEU A 131 19.32 -21.02 6.62
CA LEU A 131 19.38 -20.18 7.82
C LEU A 131 17.97 -19.69 8.20
N GLU A 132 17.84 -19.30 9.46
CA GLU A 132 16.61 -18.72 9.98
C GLU A 132 16.23 -17.45 9.20
N ALA A 133 14.97 -17.38 8.80
CA ALA A 133 14.42 -16.20 8.14
C ALA A 133 14.24 -15.05 9.13
N ILE A 134 14.06 -13.83 8.61
CA ILE A 134 13.76 -12.69 9.48
C ILE A 134 12.29 -12.81 9.90
N GLN A 135 12.04 -13.17 11.16
CA GLN A 135 10.70 -13.26 11.72
C GLN A 135 10.67 -12.55 13.08
N MET A 136 9.74 -11.61 13.24
CA MET A 136 9.49 -10.97 14.53
C MET A 136 8.70 -11.92 15.42
N GLU A 137 9.12 -12.07 16.68
CA GLU A 137 8.34 -12.76 17.71
C GLU A 137 7.03 -12.00 17.93
N LEU A 138 5.91 -12.65 17.62
CA LEU A 138 4.56 -12.11 17.79
C LEU A 138 4.02 -12.50 19.17
N ASP A 139 3.18 -11.64 19.74
CA ASP A 139 2.55 -11.94 21.04
C ASP A 139 1.42 -12.97 20.86
N GLN A 140 1.36 -13.97 21.73
CA GLN A 140 0.34 -15.01 21.67
C GLN A 140 -1.04 -14.51 22.06
N GLU A 141 -1.14 -13.45 22.87
CA GLU A 141 -2.41 -12.89 23.32
C GLU A 141 -2.86 -11.75 22.39
N GLU A 142 -2.02 -10.73 22.16
CA GLU A 142 -2.39 -9.57 21.35
C GLU A 142 -2.44 -9.85 19.84
N ASP A 143 -1.53 -10.70 19.32
CA ASP A 143 -1.45 -11.05 17.90
C ASP A 143 -2.16 -12.38 17.58
N PHE A 144 -2.96 -12.91 18.51
CA PHE A 144 -3.57 -14.24 18.42
C PHE A 144 -4.27 -14.51 17.07
N SER A 145 -4.92 -13.49 16.51
CA SER A 145 -5.70 -13.59 15.27
C SER A 145 -4.84 -13.87 14.02
N VAL A 146 -3.55 -13.51 14.06
CA VAL A 146 -2.61 -13.56 12.93
C VAL A 146 -1.42 -14.48 13.19
N HIS A 147 -1.03 -14.67 14.45
CA HIS A 147 0.19 -15.37 14.90
C HIS A 147 0.50 -16.68 14.15
N LYS A 148 -0.51 -17.52 13.90
CA LYS A 148 -0.31 -18.86 13.33
C LYS A 148 0.12 -18.87 11.86
N TRP A 149 -0.37 -17.93 11.06
CA TRP A 149 -0.27 -17.97 9.59
C TRP A 149 0.54 -16.80 9.03
N PHE A 150 0.95 -15.85 9.86
CA PHE A 150 1.48 -14.56 9.43
C PHE A 150 2.69 -14.65 8.49
N TYR A 151 3.62 -15.56 8.74
CA TYR A 151 4.85 -15.72 7.95
C TYR A 151 4.80 -16.87 6.94
N GLU A 152 3.61 -17.44 6.67
CA GLU A 152 3.43 -18.41 5.60
C GLU A 152 3.61 -17.76 4.21
N HIS A 153 4.00 -18.55 3.21
CA HIS A 153 4.17 -18.07 1.83
C HIS A 153 2.85 -17.56 1.22
N LYS A 154 1.77 -18.34 1.39
CA LYS A 154 0.40 -17.98 0.99
C LYS A 154 -0.53 -18.13 2.19
N PRO A 155 -0.57 -17.12 3.06
CA PRO A 155 -1.33 -17.23 4.30
C PRO A 155 -2.80 -17.52 4.03
N LEU A 156 -3.38 -18.38 4.87
CA LEU A 156 -4.82 -18.69 4.86
C LEU A 156 -5.32 -19.40 3.59
N SER A 157 -4.44 -19.98 2.75
CA SER A 157 -4.80 -20.64 1.47
C SER A 157 -5.92 -21.67 1.59
N ASP A 158 -5.91 -22.43 2.70
CA ASP A 158 -6.83 -23.55 2.95
C ASP A 158 -8.04 -23.15 3.79
N SER A 159 -8.18 -21.86 4.09
CA SER A 159 -9.22 -21.34 4.96
C SER A 159 -10.41 -20.78 4.19
N LYS A 160 -11.50 -20.53 4.92
CA LYS A 160 -12.69 -19.83 4.40
C LYS A 160 -12.46 -18.36 4.04
N PHE A 161 -11.32 -17.78 4.45
CA PHE A 161 -11.04 -16.35 4.26
C PHE A 161 -10.57 -16.04 2.84
N VAL A 162 -10.18 -17.04 2.07
CA VAL A 162 -9.79 -16.89 0.67
C VAL A 162 -10.63 -17.80 -0.22
N ASN A 163 -10.72 -17.47 -1.50
CA ASN A 163 -11.55 -18.19 -2.47
C ASN A 163 -10.98 -19.55 -2.93
N GLY A 164 -9.99 -20.10 -2.21
CA GLY A 164 -9.27 -21.32 -2.54
C GLY A 164 -7.91 -21.09 -3.22
N PRO A 165 -7.34 -22.10 -3.91
CA PRO A 165 -5.95 -22.10 -4.36
C PRO A 165 -5.63 -21.06 -5.44
N SER A 166 -6.64 -20.45 -6.08
CA SER A 166 -6.41 -19.34 -7.01
C SER A 166 -5.95 -18.05 -6.32
N TYR A 167 -6.23 -17.91 -5.02
CA TYR A 167 -5.76 -16.82 -4.16
C TYR A 167 -6.02 -15.40 -4.70
N ARG A 168 -7.25 -15.14 -5.17
CA ARG A 168 -7.60 -13.86 -5.82
C ARG A 168 -8.47 -12.93 -4.97
N ARG A 169 -9.26 -13.50 -4.08
CA ARG A 169 -10.18 -12.75 -3.22
C ARG A 169 -9.97 -13.18 -1.79
N TRP A 170 -9.94 -12.20 -0.91
CA TRP A 170 -9.80 -12.37 0.52
C TRP A 170 -10.96 -11.66 1.23
N ASN A 171 -11.33 -12.16 2.41
CA ASN A 171 -12.31 -11.57 3.29
C ASN A 171 -11.86 -11.85 4.73
N LEU A 172 -11.25 -10.85 5.38
CA LEU A 172 -10.69 -10.97 6.73
C LEU A 172 -11.69 -10.46 7.78
N THR A 173 -11.55 -10.94 9.01
CA THR A 173 -12.37 -10.47 10.13
C THR A 173 -11.84 -9.14 10.70
N LEU A 174 -12.68 -8.38 11.40
CA LEU A 174 -12.28 -7.12 12.05
C LEU A 174 -11.07 -7.30 12.99
N PRO A 175 -11.01 -8.33 13.88
CA PRO A 175 -9.82 -8.54 14.72
C PRO A 175 -8.55 -8.81 13.93
N GLN A 176 -8.63 -9.53 12.80
CA GLN A 176 -7.47 -9.75 11.93
C GLN A 176 -6.99 -8.42 11.32
N MET A 177 -7.91 -7.61 10.81
CA MET A 177 -7.59 -6.31 10.23
C MET A 177 -6.99 -5.35 11.26
N ALA A 178 -7.52 -5.31 12.47
CA ALA A 178 -7.00 -4.47 13.56
C ALA A 178 -5.56 -4.83 13.93
N THR A 179 -5.26 -6.13 14.10
CA THR A 179 -3.89 -6.60 14.37
C THR A 179 -2.95 -6.27 13.20
N LEU A 180 -3.36 -6.52 11.95
CA LEU A 180 -2.55 -6.19 10.77
C LEU A 180 -2.26 -4.69 10.66
N TYR A 181 -3.27 -3.85 10.90
CA TYR A 181 -3.14 -2.40 10.91
C TYR A 181 -2.10 -1.95 11.96
N ARG A 182 -2.19 -2.50 13.19
CA ARG A 182 -1.22 -2.19 14.26
C ARG A 182 0.21 -2.59 13.88
N LEU A 183 0.41 -3.78 13.33
CA LEU A 183 1.73 -4.26 12.88
C LEU A 183 2.29 -3.42 11.72
N ALA A 184 1.42 -2.90 10.85
CA ALA A 184 1.77 -2.07 9.69
C ALA A 184 2.02 -0.59 10.04
N ASN A 185 1.74 -0.13 11.26
CA ASN A 185 1.80 1.29 11.65
C ASN A 185 3.09 2.02 11.26
N GLN A 186 4.24 1.33 11.20
CA GLN A 186 5.51 1.96 10.81
C GLN A 186 5.59 2.39 9.34
N LEU A 187 4.72 1.84 8.48
CA LEU A 187 4.71 2.10 7.03
C LEU A 187 3.46 2.87 6.59
N LEU A 188 2.41 2.90 7.41
CA LEU A 188 1.17 3.61 7.12
C LEU A 188 1.31 5.11 7.45
N THR A 189 0.46 5.90 6.80
CA THR A 189 0.39 7.35 7.04
C THR A 189 -0.56 7.64 8.20
N ASP A 190 -0.17 8.54 9.09
CA ASP A 190 -1.04 9.05 10.17
C ASP A 190 -2.06 10.10 9.68
N LEU A 191 -2.11 10.36 8.38
CA LEU A 191 -3.01 11.34 7.76
C LEU A 191 -4.41 10.75 7.63
N MET A 192 -5.37 11.36 8.33
CA MET A 192 -6.78 10.95 8.31
C MET A 192 -7.64 11.75 7.33
N ASP A 193 -7.17 12.92 6.89
CA ASP A 193 -7.93 13.83 6.04
C ASP A 193 -7.16 14.17 4.75
N ASP A 194 -7.86 14.00 3.64
CA ASP A 194 -7.37 14.31 2.30
C ASP A 194 -7.09 15.81 2.10
N ASN A 195 -7.67 16.68 2.94
CA ASN A 195 -7.35 18.11 2.96
C ASN A 195 -5.85 18.39 3.14
N TYR A 196 -5.08 17.47 3.74
CA TYR A 196 -3.63 17.58 3.81
C TYR A 196 -2.98 17.72 2.42
N PHE A 197 -3.56 17.06 1.41
CA PHE A 197 -3.07 17.09 0.03
C PHE A 197 -3.59 18.28 -0.78
N TYR A 198 -4.09 19.33 -0.14
CA TYR A 198 -4.47 20.55 -0.84
C TYR A 198 -3.27 21.13 -1.62
N LEU A 199 -3.43 21.34 -2.92
CA LEU A 199 -2.38 21.67 -3.90
C LEU A 199 -1.29 20.59 -4.08
N PHE A 200 -1.37 19.46 -3.39
CA PHE A 200 -0.44 18.34 -3.49
C PHE A 200 -1.13 17.07 -3.98
N ASP A 201 -2.21 17.24 -4.74
CA ASP A 201 -2.96 16.20 -5.41
C ASP A 201 -2.64 16.13 -6.92
N LEU A 202 -3.07 15.05 -7.58
CA LEU A 202 -2.81 14.86 -9.00
C LEU A 202 -3.37 15.99 -9.87
N LYS A 203 -4.53 16.55 -9.53
CA LYS A 203 -5.16 17.63 -10.31
C LYS A 203 -4.35 18.91 -10.23
N SER A 204 -3.85 19.27 -9.06
CA SER A 204 -2.97 20.43 -8.90
C SER A 204 -1.65 20.24 -9.64
N PHE A 205 -1.08 19.02 -9.66
CA PHE A 205 0.12 18.75 -10.46
C PHE A 205 -0.12 18.82 -11.97
N PHE A 206 -1.28 18.36 -12.47
CA PHE A 206 -1.61 18.50 -13.88
C PHE A 206 -1.75 19.97 -14.28
N THR A 207 -2.41 20.77 -13.44
CA THR A 207 -2.54 22.22 -13.66
C THR A 207 -1.20 22.93 -13.57
N ALA A 208 -0.36 22.60 -12.59
CA ALA A 208 1.00 23.13 -12.47
C ALA A 208 1.83 22.82 -13.73
N LYS A 209 1.74 21.57 -14.22
CA LYS A 209 2.38 21.15 -15.47
C LYS A 209 1.88 21.92 -16.69
N ALA A 210 0.57 22.09 -16.82
CA ALA A 210 -0.03 22.82 -17.94
C ALA A 210 0.40 24.30 -17.95
N LEU A 211 0.44 24.94 -16.79
CA LEU A 211 0.82 26.34 -16.61
C LEU A 211 2.34 26.57 -16.62
N ASN A 212 3.15 25.51 -16.71
CA ASN A 212 4.60 25.59 -16.53
C ASN A 212 5.00 26.28 -15.21
N MET A 213 4.26 25.99 -14.15
CA MET A 213 4.51 26.49 -12.80
C MET A 213 4.94 25.35 -11.88
N SER A 214 5.68 25.68 -10.83
CA SER A 214 6.13 24.69 -9.84
C SER A 214 5.60 25.04 -8.46
N ILE A 215 4.95 24.08 -7.82
CA ILE A 215 4.55 24.15 -6.42
C ILE A 215 5.80 23.95 -5.55
N PRO A 216 5.98 24.70 -4.46
CA PRO A 216 7.07 24.41 -3.51
C PRO A 216 7.02 22.94 -3.05
N GLY A 217 8.13 22.20 -3.22
CA GLY A 217 8.19 20.77 -2.91
C GLY A 217 7.55 19.83 -3.94
N GLY A 218 6.91 20.38 -4.98
CA GLY A 218 6.31 19.62 -6.07
C GLY A 218 7.27 19.36 -7.25
N PRO A 219 6.84 18.53 -8.22
CA PRO A 219 7.61 18.24 -9.43
C PRO A 219 7.69 19.46 -10.36
N LYS A 220 8.72 19.48 -11.21
CA LYS A 220 8.90 20.45 -12.31
C LYS A 220 8.82 19.73 -13.65
N PHE A 221 8.24 20.39 -14.64
CA PHE A 221 8.03 19.82 -15.96
C PHE A 221 8.54 20.76 -17.04
N GLU A 222 8.68 20.21 -18.25
CA GLU A 222 8.92 21.01 -19.44
C GLU A 222 7.63 21.72 -19.88
N PRO A 223 7.72 22.97 -20.39
CA PRO A 223 6.55 23.71 -20.87
C PRO A 223 5.76 22.93 -21.93
N LEU A 224 4.43 22.91 -21.79
CA LEU A 224 3.55 22.22 -22.75
C LEU A 224 3.53 22.91 -24.11
N ILE A 225 3.52 24.25 -24.11
CA ILE A 225 3.60 25.10 -25.30
C ILE A 225 4.88 25.92 -25.18
N LYS A 226 5.82 25.72 -26.12
CA LYS A 226 7.16 26.34 -26.07
C LYS A 226 7.23 27.70 -26.75
N ASP A 227 6.24 28.01 -27.59
CA ASP A 227 6.25 29.18 -28.48
C ASP A 227 5.51 30.40 -27.90
N ILE A 228 5.06 30.33 -26.63
CA ILE A 228 4.47 31.49 -25.95
C ILE A 228 5.62 32.41 -25.54
N ASN A 229 5.69 33.59 -26.17
CA ASN A 229 6.63 34.63 -25.79
C ASN A 229 6.10 35.37 -24.54
N PRO A 230 6.75 35.29 -23.38
CA PRO A 230 6.27 35.94 -22.14
C PRO A 230 6.13 37.46 -22.29
N ALA A 231 6.92 38.07 -23.17
CA ALA A 231 6.90 39.51 -23.41
C ALA A 231 5.59 40.01 -24.04
N ASP A 232 4.89 39.15 -24.78
CA ASP A 232 3.62 39.50 -25.43
C ASP A 232 2.46 39.53 -24.41
N GLU A 233 2.60 38.81 -23.28
CA GLU A 233 1.66 38.89 -22.15
C GLU A 233 1.89 40.13 -21.29
N ASP A 234 3.13 40.61 -21.15
CA ASP A 234 3.47 41.74 -20.28
C ASP A 234 3.11 43.12 -20.90
N TRP A 235 3.18 43.28 -22.22
CA TRP A 235 2.88 44.53 -22.93
C TRP A 235 1.45 44.56 -23.49
N ASN A 236 0.45 44.64 -22.61
CA ASN A 236 -0.94 44.79 -23.00
C ASN A 236 -1.64 45.97 -22.29
N GLU A 237 -2.76 46.45 -22.84
CA GLU A 237 -3.47 47.64 -22.33
C GLU A 237 -4.05 47.43 -20.90
N PHE A 238 -4.23 46.16 -20.51
CA PHE A 238 -4.74 45.75 -19.21
C PHE A 238 -3.65 45.67 -18.11
N ASN A 239 -2.39 45.44 -18.49
CA ASN A 239 -1.25 45.26 -17.58
C ASN A 239 -0.50 46.58 -17.29
N ASP A 240 -1.11 47.75 -17.56
CA ASP A 240 -0.53 49.05 -17.22
C ASP A 240 -0.36 49.21 -15.70
N ILE A 241 0.88 49.41 -15.27
CA ILE A 241 1.26 49.53 -13.87
C ILE A 241 0.54 50.67 -13.14
N ASN A 242 0.12 51.72 -13.86
CA ASN A 242 -0.59 52.85 -13.27
C ASN A 242 -2.08 52.55 -12.99
N LYS A 243 -2.63 51.50 -13.61
CA LYS A 243 -4.04 51.09 -13.48
C LYS A 243 -4.23 49.93 -12.51
N ILE A 244 -3.15 49.24 -12.12
CA ILE A 244 -3.19 48.08 -11.24
C ILE A 244 -2.84 48.47 -9.80
N ILE A 245 -3.73 48.14 -8.87
CA ILE A 245 -3.48 48.31 -7.43
C ILE A 245 -2.87 47.02 -6.88
N ILE A 246 -1.56 47.03 -6.60
CA ILE A 246 -0.85 45.91 -5.98
C ILE A 246 -0.92 46.05 -4.45
N ARG A 247 -1.81 45.29 -3.81
CA ARG A 247 -1.85 45.18 -2.33
C ARG A 247 -1.05 43.98 -1.83
N GLN A 248 -1.23 42.84 -2.48
CA GLN A 248 -0.49 41.61 -2.21
C GLN A 248 -0.10 40.97 -3.55
N PRO A 249 1.14 40.45 -3.68
CA PRO A 249 1.57 39.80 -4.90
C PRO A 249 0.83 38.48 -5.10
N ILE A 250 0.38 38.22 -6.33
CA ILE A 250 -0.27 36.96 -6.69
C ILE A 250 0.79 35.85 -6.71
N ARG A 251 0.64 34.87 -5.79
CA ARG A 251 1.57 33.74 -5.68
C ARG A 251 1.21 32.63 -6.66
N THR A 252 2.15 31.74 -6.93
CA THR A 252 1.96 30.56 -7.80
C THR A 252 0.84 29.64 -7.32
N GLU A 253 0.67 29.51 -6.01
CA GLU A 253 -0.35 28.71 -5.37
C GLU A 253 -1.75 29.21 -5.72
N TYR A 254 -1.94 30.53 -5.84
CA TYR A 254 -3.23 31.11 -6.24
C TYR A 254 -3.55 30.81 -7.70
N ARG A 255 -2.52 30.87 -8.56
CA ARG A 255 -2.62 30.51 -9.97
C ARG A 255 -2.96 29.04 -10.20
N ILE A 256 -2.63 28.15 -9.26
CA ILE A 256 -2.96 26.73 -9.36
C ILE A 256 -4.31 26.45 -8.69
N ALA A 257 -4.59 27.05 -7.53
CA ALA A 257 -5.86 26.91 -6.82
C ALA A 257 -7.06 27.42 -7.62
N PHE A 258 -6.91 28.59 -8.26
CA PHE A 258 -7.95 29.23 -9.05
C PHE A 258 -7.43 29.51 -10.46
N PRO A 259 -7.28 28.47 -11.30
CA PRO A 259 -6.49 28.59 -12.50
C PRO A 259 -7.14 29.43 -13.59
N TYR A 260 -8.48 29.49 -13.60
CA TYR A 260 -9.24 30.32 -14.54
C TYR A 260 -9.30 31.81 -14.16
N LEU A 261 -8.98 32.16 -12.91
CA LEU A 261 -9.07 33.53 -12.41
C LEU A 261 -7.76 34.30 -12.58
N TYR A 262 -6.63 33.66 -12.27
CA TYR A 262 -5.33 34.33 -12.19
C TYR A 262 -4.40 34.06 -13.38
N ASN A 263 -4.84 33.29 -14.38
CA ASN A 263 -4.04 33.00 -15.57
C ASN A 263 -4.80 33.36 -16.85
N ASN A 264 -4.03 33.72 -17.88
CA ASN A 264 -4.56 33.92 -19.21
C ASN A 264 -4.55 32.56 -19.96
N LEU A 265 -5.69 31.88 -20.04
CA LEU A 265 -5.75 30.47 -20.44
C LEU A 265 -5.96 30.22 -21.94
N GLN A 266 -5.76 31.22 -22.82
CA GLN A 266 -6.19 31.18 -24.23
C GLN A 266 -5.89 29.87 -24.97
N GLN A 267 -4.70 29.28 -24.78
CA GLN A 267 -4.28 28.02 -25.40
C GLN A 267 -4.21 26.84 -24.42
N LEU A 268 -4.40 27.11 -23.12
CA LEU A 268 -4.18 26.14 -22.03
C LEU A 268 -5.48 25.68 -21.35
N THR A 269 -6.63 26.29 -21.69
CA THR A 269 -7.95 26.00 -21.10
C THR A 269 -8.25 24.50 -21.05
N ASP A 270 -7.98 23.76 -22.13
CA ASP A 270 -8.28 22.33 -22.24
C ASP A 270 -7.31 21.43 -21.44
N TYR A 271 -6.19 21.97 -20.97
CA TYR A 271 -5.15 21.24 -20.24
C TYR A 271 -5.17 21.52 -18.74
N VAL A 272 -5.95 22.51 -18.30
CA VAL A 272 -6.10 22.87 -16.89
C VAL A 272 -7.17 22.00 -16.25
N HIS A 273 -6.86 21.46 -15.07
CA HIS A 273 -7.80 20.67 -14.28
C HIS A 273 -8.25 21.43 -13.03
N LEU A 274 -9.54 21.33 -12.71
CA LEU A 274 -10.05 21.81 -11.43
C LEU A 274 -9.68 20.81 -10.33
N SER A 275 -9.03 21.31 -9.29
CA SER A 275 -8.72 20.55 -8.09
C SER A 275 -9.94 20.50 -7.15
N TRP A 276 -9.99 19.47 -6.32
CA TRP A 276 -10.98 19.40 -5.25
C TRP A 276 -10.69 20.51 -4.24
N TYR A 277 -11.72 21.28 -3.88
CA TYR A 277 -11.53 22.48 -3.05
C TYR A 277 -11.36 22.14 -1.57
N HIS A 278 -12.26 21.33 -1.01
CA HIS A 278 -12.27 21.03 0.42
C HIS A 278 -13.16 19.82 0.73
N SER A 279 -12.68 18.89 1.54
CA SER A 279 -13.50 17.88 2.24
C SER A 279 -13.92 18.42 3.62
N PRO A 280 -15.07 18.03 4.18
CA PRO A 280 -15.37 18.31 5.58
C PRO A 280 -14.25 17.75 6.48
N ASN A 281 -13.72 18.57 7.38
CA ASN A 281 -12.61 18.17 8.25
C ASN A 281 -12.97 16.93 9.07
N VAL A 282 -12.17 15.88 8.94
CA VAL A 282 -12.32 14.66 9.73
C VAL A 282 -11.70 14.90 11.12
N VAL A 283 -12.55 14.98 12.15
CA VAL A 283 -12.12 15.15 13.54
C VAL A 283 -12.21 13.81 14.25
N PHE A 284 -11.25 12.93 13.95
CA PHE A 284 -11.12 11.63 14.56
C PHE A 284 -10.09 11.67 15.70
N ILE A 285 -10.44 11.11 16.85
CA ILE A 285 -9.54 10.99 18.00
C ILE A 285 -9.14 9.51 18.11
N LYS A 286 -7.84 9.25 18.00
CA LYS A 286 -7.30 7.91 18.18
C LYS A 286 -7.12 7.64 19.68
N THR A 287 -7.73 6.56 20.15
CA THR A 287 -7.58 6.06 21.52
C THR A 287 -6.25 5.32 21.64
N GLU A 288 -5.39 5.74 22.57
CA GLU A 288 -4.10 5.06 22.84
C GLU A 288 -4.21 4.04 23.98
N ASP A 289 -5.19 4.22 24.88
CA ASP A 289 -5.39 3.35 26.05
C ASP A 289 -6.62 2.44 25.84
N PRO A 290 -6.45 1.11 25.73
CA PRO A 290 -7.55 0.16 25.54
C PRO A 290 -8.39 -0.04 26.80
N ASP A 291 -7.95 0.41 27.98
CA ASP A 291 -8.71 0.28 29.23
C ASP A 291 -9.88 1.27 29.30
N LEU A 292 -9.86 2.31 28.47
CA LEU A 292 -10.95 3.28 28.37
C LEU A 292 -12.14 2.70 27.56
N PRO A 293 -13.39 3.05 27.93
CA PRO A 293 -14.55 2.56 27.20
C PRO A 293 -14.57 3.12 25.77
N ALA A 294 -15.13 2.39 24.80
CA ALA A 294 -15.08 2.79 23.39
C ALA A 294 -15.71 4.17 23.10
N PHE A 295 -16.76 4.53 23.85
CA PHE A 295 -17.39 5.85 23.77
C PHE A 295 -17.17 6.61 25.07
N TYR A 296 -16.31 7.62 25.03
CA TYR A 296 -16.08 8.52 26.17
C TYR A 296 -15.84 9.95 25.69
N PHE A 297 -15.97 10.89 26.64
CA PHE A 297 -15.65 12.28 26.38
C PHE A 297 -14.15 12.50 26.55
N ASP A 298 -13.43 12.51 25.42
CA ASP A 298 -11.98 12.66 25.42
C ASP A 298 -11.54 14.07 25.88
N PRO A 299 -10.45 14.20 26.65
CA PRO A 299 -9.94 15.49 27.10
C PRO A 299 -9.58 16.49 25.98
N LEU A 300 -9.37 16.02 24.75
CA LEU A 300 -9.15 16.87 23.57
C LEU A 300 -10.43 17.57 23.10
N ILE A 301 -11.60 17.07 23.50
CA ILE A 301 -12.90 17.65 23.14
C ILE A 301 -13.18 18.87 24.02
N ASN A 302 -13.52 19.98 23.40
CA ASN A 302 -13.91 21.18 24.13
C ASN A 302 -15.19 20.93 24.94
N PRO A 303 -15.23 21.28 26.24
CA PRO A 303 -16.39 21.05 27.09
C PRO A 303 -17.59 21.85 26.60
N ILE A 304 -18.75 21.22 26.59
CA ILE A 304 -20.01 21.85 26.19
C ILE A 304 -20.46 22.79 27.31
N SER A 305 -20.43 24.10 27.06
CA SER A 305 -20.95 25.10 28.00
C SER A 305 -22.45 25.29 27.81
N HIS A 306 -23.23 25.03 28.86
CA HIS A 306 -24.68 25.27 28.88
C HIS A 306 -25.07 26.73 29.18
N SER A 307 -24.19 27.71 28.93
CA SER A 307 -24.40 29.10 29.36
C SER A 307 -25.53 29.85 28.62
N ARG A 308 -26.20 29.24 27.63
CA ARG A 308 -27.32 29.86 26.90
C ARG A 308 -28.50 28.91 26.76
N MET A 309 -29.18 28.60 27.87
CA MET A 309 -30.59 28.22 27.81
C MET A 309 -31.45 29.49 27.63
N SER A 310 -31.35 30.16 26.48
CA SER A 310 -32.49 30.96 26.04
C SER A 310 -33.52 29.96 25.55
N VAL A 311 -34.58 29.77 26.34
CA VAL A 311 -35.79 29.02 26.00
C VAL A 311 -36.26 29.47 24.61
N LYS A 312 -35.81 28.77 23.56
CA LYS A 312 -36.27 28.99 22.20
C LYS A 312 -36.86 27.66 21.74
N THR A 313 -38.17 27.58 21.95
CA THR A 313 -39.10 26.68 21.25
C THR A 313 -38.66 25.22 21.23
N VAL A 314 -38.64 24.58 22.39
CA VAL A 314 -39.14 23.21 22.47
C VAL A 314 -40.66 23.36 22.40
N GLU A 315 -41.37 22.57 21.60
CA GLU A 315 -42.81 22.39 21.82
C GLU A 315 -43.04 22.21 23.33
N PRO A 316 -44.11 22.77 23.94
CA PRO A 316 -44.32 22.60 25.37
C PRO A 316 -44.25 21.11 25.65
N LEU A 317 -43.22 20.70 26.40
CA LEU A 317 -43.14 19.33 26.88
C LEU A 317 -44.45 19.09 27.63
N PRO A 318 -45.16 17.97 27.37
CA PRO A 318 -46.43 17.69 28.04
C PRO A 318 -46.26 17.85 29.55
N THR A 319 -47.24 18.46 30.20
CA THR A 319 -47.19 18.66 31.66
C THR A 319 -47.10 17.30 32.37
N GLU A 320 -46.56 17.26 33.59
CA GLU A 320 -46.48 15.99 34.35
C GLU A 320 -47.85 15.27 34.42
N ASP A 321 -48.94 16.03 34.51
CA ASP A 321 -50.33 15.54 34.47
C ASP A 321 -50.73 14.87 33.13
N GLU A 322 -50.18 15.31 31.99
CA GLU A 322 -50.44 14.74 30.65
C GLU A 322 -49.57 13.51 30.38
N ILE A 323 -48.38 13.45 31.00
CA ILE A 323 -47.47 12.30 30.95
C ILE A 323 -48.00 11.17 31.83
N GLU A 324 -48.64 11.46 32.95
CA GLU A 324 -49.25 10.45 33.83
C GLU A 324 -50.43 9.72 33.17
N GLU A 325 -51.16 10.36 32.24
CA GLU A 325 -52.26 9.72 31.50
C GLU A 325 -51.75 8.81 30.35
N PHE A 326 -50.51 9.03 29.88
CA PHE A 326 -49.91 8.27 28.77
C PHE A 326 -48.93 7.21 29.27
N SER A 327 -49.29 5.93 29.14
CA SER A 327 -48.40 4.80 29.39
C SER A 327 -48.05 4.06 28.10
N LEU A 328 -46.77 3.73 27.93
CA LEU A 328 -46.35 2.80 26.89
C LEU A 328 -46.80 1.38 27.27
N PRO A 329 -47.32 0.59 26.32
CA PRO A 329 -47.60 -0.82 26.54
C PRO A 329 -46.37 -1.59 27.04
N GLU A 330 -46.59 -2.58 27.91
CA GLU A 330 -45.51 -3.38 28.56
C GLU A 330 -44.57 -4.10 27.57
N TYR A 331 -45.03 -4.36 26.35
CA TYR A 331 -44.21 -4.98 25.30
C TYR A 331 -43.28 -3.99 24.59
N ILE A 332 -43.37 -2.69 24.88
CA ILE A 332 -42.54 -1.67 24.26
C ILE A 332 -41.30 -1.44 25.14
N GLU A 333 -40.16 -1.87 24.62
CA GLU A 333 -38.85 -1.64 25.20
C GLU A 333 -37.94 -0.97 24.14
N PRO A 334 -36.81 -0.36 24.54
CA PRO A 334 -35.80 0.10 23.59
C PRO A 334 -35.35 -1.04 22.67
N PHE A 335 -35.26 -0.78 21.37
CA PHE A 335 -35.03 -1.80 20.34
C PHE A 335 -33.87 -2.76 20.60
N MET A 336 -32.75 -2.28 21.15
CA MET A 336 -31.54 -3.08 21.41
C MET A 336 -31.18 -3.14 22.89
N LYS A 337 -32.17 -3.18 23.79
CA LYS A 337 -31.94 -3.22 25.24
C LYS A 337 -31.06 -4.40 25.70
N GLU A 338 -31.11 -5.52 24.99
CA GLU A 338 -30.30 -6.72 25.31
C GLU A 338 -28.83 -6.60 24.90
N CYS A 339 -28.51 -5.71 23.95
CA CYS A 339 -27.14 -5.56 23.45
C CYS A 339 -26.40 -4.47 24.25
N PRO A 340 -25.17 -4.72 24.72
CA PRO A 340 -24.37 -3.68 25.36
C PRO A 340 -23.99 -2.61 24.33
N LEU A 341 -23.74 -1.39 24.82
CA LEU A 341 -23.44 -0.23 23.99
C LEU A 341 -22.14 -0.39 23.17
N TYR A 342 -21.14 -1.05 23.75
CA TYR A 342 -19.87 -1.35 23.10
C TYR A 342 -19.37 -2.74 23.54
N MET A 343 -18.51 -3.30 22.71
CA MET A 343 -17.79 -4.57 22.92
C MET A 343 -16.28 -4.28 22.83
N ASP A 344 -15.45 -5.25 23.18
CA ASP A 344 -13.97 -5.12 23.16
C ASP A 344 -13.42 -4.74 21.77
N ASN A 345 -14.12 -5.11 20.69
CA ASN A 345 -13.71 -4.81 19.32
C ASN A 345 -14.33 -3.53 18.75
N THR A 346 -15.19 -2.81 19.48
CA THR A 346 -15.91 -1.64 18.96
C THR A 346 -14.95 -0.46 18.72
N ALA A 347 -13.95 -0.24 19.58
CA ALA A 347 -12.97 0.83 19.37
C ALA A 347 -12.01 0.55 18.19
N ASN A 348 -11.78 -0.73 17.89
CA ASN A 348 -10.86 -1.16 16.82
C ASN A 348 -11.51 -1.16 15.42
N GLY A 349 -12.83 -1.34 15.36
CA GLY A 349 -13.60 -1.38 14.12
C GLY A 349 -14.08 -0.01 13.71
#